data_AF-A0A167CMZ8-F1
#
_entry.id   AF-A0A167CMZ8-F1
#
_cell.length_a   1.000
_cell.length_b   1.000
_cell.length_c   1.000
_cell.angle_alpha   90.00
_cell.angle_beta   90.00
_cell.angle_gamma   90.00
#
_symmetry.space_group_name_H-M   'P 1'
#
loop_
_entity.id
_entity.type
_entity.pdbx_description
1 polymer ?
#
loop_
_entity_poly.entity_id
_entity_poly.type
_entity_poly.pdbx_seq_one_letter_code
_entity_poly.pdbx_strand_id
1 'polypeptide(L)'
;MRAIYLAMAMAFGAQATDATYATYPDWLATDKCKVDDVPLLPKGMTQLEYYPLDAYNKNVCEDLKPISSSGSDYQAKIDYLTNRYNLFSWLQFIALNREVNNHYEITQNNLGRCDKDANCGNPVWLNWRETDTIFLEQGATPVDWQFNNNASLIEPLRLVEQVAPPHMPYKDAILIDQSNNPVYYQKFVSPYLFEFIKKKSFYNLDGQIDYANKRAWACKNDNDIDNDACITVNTIGFLACKDPSQTQCDKIQDLTQFDWSSTTPGMAIEIKVAWKVLESGDDKSKYITRLLPVREYKDFVSGQSSPYTVTNKYMGVVGFHIIQKTGSSKNWVYSTFSHKSNIDGLTPSFYDRNCPTCPVNNADNGQSKTQVTRIDAISPITRQVNEHVVEALTAENSVLQFYQLIGTQFTTDRSEPLTDNTGKVSTSKQVELENYSGNHPHPVYLTNEVLETFLQIGNEQVEGQKKPIYNSSSCMNCHAKGGIAVKCDTSLKKAVFGLRTSDFMFIFDDAHWKNQDKYCAPQNTIN
;
A
#
# COMPACT_ATOMS: atom_id res chain seq x y z
N MET A 1 73.75 15.08 -19.13
CA MET A 1 72.82 14.27 -18.34
C MET A 1 71.42 14.84 -18.50
N ARG A 2 70.53 14.01 -19.08
CA ARG A 2 69.06 13.88 -18.88
C ARG A 2 68.21 15.15 -19.02
N ALA A 3 67.65 15.45 -20.20
CA ALA A 3 66.48 14.83 -20.85
C ALA A 3 65.15 15.13 -20.14
N ILE A 4 64.45 16.14 -20.67
CA ILE A 4 63.07 16.52 -20.39
C ILE A 4 62.17 15.46 -21.05
N TYR A 5 61.39 14.74 -20.25
CA TYR A 5 60.30 13.91 -20.76
C TYR A 5 58.97 14.49 -20.30
N LEU A 6 58.18 14.84 -21.31
CA LEU A 6 56.76 15.18 -21.25
C LEU A 6 55.98 13.97 -20.71
N ALA A 7 55.25 14.13 -19.61
CA ALA A 7 54.23 13.17 -19.20
C ALA A 7 52.85 13.74 -19.55
N MET A 8 52.21 13.16 -20.57
CA MET A 8 50.79 13.31 -20.86
C MET A 8 49.99 12.90 -19.62
N ALA A 9 49.34 13.85 -18.95
CA ALA A 9 48.25 13.54 -18.04
C ALA A 9 47.02 13.22 -18.89
N MET A 10 46.65 11.94 -18.95
CA MET A 10 45.35 11.52 -19.47
C MET A 10 44.27 12.16 -18.58
N ALA A 11 43.39 12.94 -19.20
CA ALA A 11 42.13 13.34 -18.59
C ALA A 11 41.27 12.09 -18.43
N PHE A 12 41.28 11.49 -17.24
CA PHE A 12 40.18 10.63 -16.83
C PHE A 12 38.96 11.53 -16.67
N GLY A 13 37.99 11.35 -17.58
CA GLY A 13 36.67 11.94 -17.45
C GLY A 13 36.11 11.58 -16.07
N ALA A 14 35.59 12.58 -15.38
CA ALA A 14 34.86 12.40 -14.14
C ALA A 14 33.73 11.38 -14.39
N GLN A 15 33.90 10.16 -13.88
CA GLN A 15 32.78 9.25 -13.66
C GLN A 15 31.85 9.93 -12.66
N ALA A 16 30.55 9.94 -12.98
CA ALA A 16 29.50 10.47 -12.13
C ALA A 16 29.59 9.89 -10.71
N THR A 17 30.15 10.68 -9.80
CA THR A 17 29.95 10.51 -8.36
C THR A 17 28.67 11.26 -8.03
N ASP A 18 27.63 10.58 -7.54
CA ASP A 18 26.88 11.08 -6.38
C ASP A 18 25.91 10.01 -5.88
N ALA A 19 26.52 9.05 -5.18
CA ALA A 19 25.83 8.29 -4.16
C ALA A 19 25.31 9.23 -3.07
N THR A 20 24.03 9.61 -3.12
CA THR A 20 23.42 10.43 -2.07
C THR A 20 23.01 9.53 -0.91
N TYR A 21 23.52 9.87 0.27
CA TYR A 21 23.29 9.14 1.51
C TYR A 21 21.91 9.50 2.06
N ALA A 22 21.23 8.55 2.67
CA ALA A 22 19.98 8.84 3.35
C ALA A 22 20.18 9.83 4.50
N THR A 23 19.22 10.74 4.65
CA THR A 23 19.18 11.66 5.79
C THR A 23 17.96 11.38 6.66
N TYR A 24 18.17 11.11 7.94
CA TYR A 24 17.08 11.04 8.91
C TYR A 24 17.02 12.35 9.70
N PRO A 25 15.83 12.96 9.82
CA PRO A 25 15.68 14.07 10.73
C PRO A 25 15.76 13.57 12.18
N ASP A 26 16.27 14.40 13.09
CA ASP A 26 16.52 14.04 14.50
C ASP A 26 15.31 13.42 15.20
N TRP A 27 14.11 13.86 14.86
CA TRP A 27 12.85 13.39 15.42
C TRP A 27 12.42 11.99 14.93
N LEU A 28 13.05 11.46 13.87
CA LEU A 28 12.96 10.06 13.43
C LEU A 28 14.21 9.24 13.78
N ALA A 29 15.36 9.88 13.97
CA ALA A 29 16.62 9.20 14.27
C ALA A 29 16.81 8.86 15.75
N THR A 30 15.98 9.41 16.65
CA THR A 30 16.18 9.30 18.08
C THR A 30 15.77 7.94 18.65
N ASP A 31 16.64 7.34 19.47
CA ASP A 31 16.38 6.07 20.14
C ASP A 31 15.42 6.19 21.34
N LYS A 32 14.95 7.39 21.70
CA LYS A 32 14.12 7.65 22.90
C LYS A 32 12.72 8.16 22.53
N CYS A 33 11.69 7.52 23.09
CA CYS A 33 10.31 7.88 22.85
C CYS A 33 9.78 8.79 23.97
N LYS A 34 9.56 10.08 23.64
CA LYS A 34 9.09 11.11 24.58
C LYS A 34 7.57 11.26 24.49
N VAL A 35 6.85 10.45 25.27
CA VAL A 35 5.38 10.36 25.22
C VAL A 35 4.67 11.70 25.46
N ASP A 36 5.27 12.61 26.23
CA ASP A 36 4.69 13.92 26.55
C ASP A 36 4.83 14.96 25.43
N ASP A 37 5.51 14.64 24.32
CA ASP A 37 5.81 15.55 23.20
C ASP A 37 4.85 15.32 22.00
N VAL A 38 3.54 15.55 22.24
CA VAL A 38 2.47 15.31 21.27
C VAL A 38 1.49 16.50 21.23
N PRO A 39 1.12 17.01 20.03
CA PRO A 39 1.60 16.58 18.72
C PRO A 39 3.00 17.12 18.42
N LEU A 40 3.87 16.27 17.85
CA LEU A 40 5.06 16.78 17.16
C LEU A 40 4.65 17.22 15.75
N LEU A 41 5.03 18.45 15.38
CA LEU A 41 4.78 19.05 14.08
C LEU A 41 6.11 19.62 13.53
N PRO A 42 6.97 18.78 12.94
CA PRO A 42 8.32 19.16 12.57
C PRO A 42 8.31 20.08 11.33
N LYS A 43 9.12 21.14 11.36
CA LYS A 43 9.33 22.03 10.20
C LYS A 43 10.15 21.31 9.12
N GLY A 44 9.96 21.71 7.86
CA GLY A 44 10.74 21.19 6.73
C GLY A 44 10.43 19.75 6.32
N MET A 45 9.34 19.16 6.84
CA MET A 45 8.94 17.78 6.53
C MET A 45 8.77 17.54 5.02
N THR A 46 8.25 18.51 4.28
CA THR A 46 8.04 18.44 2.82
C THR A 46 9.33 18.59 2.02
N GLN A 47 10.43 19.01 2.65
CA GLN A 47 11.68 19.40 2.00
C GLN A 47 12.86 18.49 2.38
N LEU A 48 12.59 17.35 3.03
CA LEU A 48 13.66 16.44 3.47
C LEU A 48 14.38 15.85 2.26
N GLU A 49 15.61 16.27 2.01
CA GLU A 49 16.36 15.73 0.89
C GLU A 49 16.70 14.25 1.12
N TYR A 50 16.55 13.43 0.07
CA TYR A 50 16.93 12.01 0.10
C TYR A 50 16.31 11.23 1.27
N TYR A 51 15.01 11.46 1.55
CA TYR A 51 14.29 10.65 2.52
C TYR A 51 14.17 9.22 1.97
N PRO A 52 14.79 8.23 2.63
CA PRO A 52 14.78 6.88 2.11
C PRO A 52 13.37 6.32 2.28
N LEU A 53 12.86 5.62 1.26
CA LEU A 53 11.51 5.09 1.34
C LEU A 53 11.37 4.08 2.48
N ASP A 54 12.46 3.56 3.10
CA ASP A 54 12.40 2.55 4.18
C ASP A 54 12.22 3.19 5.52
N ALA A 55 12.30 4.52 5.58
CA ALA A 55 12.61 5.17 6.82
C ALA A 55 11.51 4.99 7.83
N TYR A 56 11.77 4.20 8.86
CA TYR A 56 11.05 4.31 10.13
C TYR A 56 12.07 4.32 11.27
N ASN A 57 11.63 4.79 12.43
CA ASN A 57 12.43 5.08 13.62
C ASN A 57 13.48 4.00 13.93
N LYS A 58 14.72 4.44 14.21
CA LYS A 58 15.86 3.61 14.61
C LYS A 58 15.58 2.76 15.87
N ASN A 59 14.74 3.27 16.76
CA ASN A 59 14.11 2.51 17.82
C ASN A 59 12.61 2.75 17.72
N VAL A 60 11.89 1.80 17.11
CA VAL A 60 10.44 1.72 16.75
C VAL A 60 9.42 2.12 17.83
N CYS A 61 9.90 2.64 18.96
CA CYS A 61 9.19 2.77 20.22
C CYS A 61 8.67 1.41 20.68
N GLU A 62 9.45 0.35 20.42
CA GLU A 62 9.18 -1.00 20.92
C GLU A 62 9.19 -1.06 22.45
N ASP A 63 9.91 -0.16 23.10
CA ASP A 63 9.91 0.02 24.54
C ASP A 63 8.56 0.52 25.08
N LEU A 64 7.72 1.14 24.24
CA LEU A 64 6.35 1.50 24.62
C LEU A 64 5.38 0.31 24.54
N LYS A 65 5.76 -0.79 23.89
CA LYS A 65 4.92 -1.98 23.67
C LYS A 65 5.30 -3.08 24.68
N PRO A 66 4.33 -3.85 25.22
CA PRO A 66 2.90 -3.80 24.95
C PRO A 66 2.21 -2.60 25.62
N ILE A 67 1.23 -2.02 24.94
CA ILE A 67 0.41 -0.93 25.50
C ILE A 67 -0.79 -1.55 26.24
N SER A 68 -0.83 -1.42 27.56
CA SER A 68 -1.94 -1.92 28.37
C SER A 68 -3.16 -0.99 28.26
N SER A 69 -4.30 -1.51 27.81
CA SER A 69 -5.57 -0.77 27.69
C SER A 69 -6.14 -0.28 29.03
N SER A 70 -5.69 -0.82 30.16
CA SER A 70 -6.06 -0.38 31.51
C SER A 70 -5.02 0.56 32.16
N GLY A 71 -3.89 0.82 31.50
CA GLY A 71 -2.85 1.71 31.99
C GLY A 71 -3.29 3.17 31.98
N SER A 72 -2.93 3.93 33.02
CA SER A 72 -3.22 5.38 33.09
C SER A 72 -2.51 6.19 32.01
N ASP A 73 -1.47 5.63 31.39
CA ASP A 73 -0.70 6.23 30.30
C ASP A 73 -1.12 5.73 28.89
N TYR A 74 -2.17 4.89 28.80
CA TYR A 74 -2.65 4.30 27.54
C TYR A 74 -2.85 5.35 26.45
N GLN A 75 -3.66 6.37 26.73
CA GLN A 75 -4.03 7.37 25.73
C GLN A 75 -2.81 8.17 25.27
N ALA A 76 -1.92 8.54 26.19
CA ALA A 76 -0.71 9.29 25.86
C ALA A 76 0.23 8.50 24.94
N LYS A 77 0.41 7.19 25.21
CA LYS A 77 1.21 6.30 24.35
C LYS A 77 0.58 6.11 22.96
N ILE A 78 -0.74 5.94 22.90
CA ILE A 78 -1.47 5.82 21.64
C ILE A 78 -1.35 7.11 20.83
N ASP A 79 -1.62 8.28 21.42
CA ASP A 79 -1.53 9.56 20.74
C ASP A 79 -0.12 9.83 20.22
N TYR A 80 0.90 9.46 21.01
CA TYR A 80 2.30 9.53 20.60
C TYR A 80 2.59 8.65 19.38
N LEU A 81 2.24 7.37 19.42
CA LEU A 81 2.48 6.45 18.31
C LEU A 81 1.69 6.87 17.07
N THR A 82 0.41 7.23 17.22
CA THR A 82 -0.41 7.75 16.12
C THR A 82 0.25 8.98 15.49
N ASN A 83 0.73 9.93 16.28
CA ASN A 83 1.46 11.08 15.74
C ASN A 83 2.71 10.64 14.94
N ARG A 84 3.55 9.74 15.49
CA ARG A 84 4.78 9.29 14.79
C ARG A 84 4.49 8.50 13.52
N TYR A 85 3.53 7.59 13.54
CA TYR A 85 3.10 6.84 12.35
C TYR A 85 2.48 7.75 11.29
N ASN A 86 1.70 8.75 11.67
CA ASN A 86 1.14 9.72 10.72
C ASN A 86 2.22 10.57 10.04
N LEU A 87 3.22 11.04 10.80
CA LEU A 87 4.36 11.79 10.26
C LEU A 87 5.17 10.92 9.27
N PHE A 88 5.41 9.65 9.62
CA PHE A 88 6.02 8.68 8.73
C PHE A 88 5.21 8.49 7.44
N SER A 89 3.90 8.26 7.55
CA SER A 89 3.03 8.04 6.39
C SER A 89 3.02 9.23 5.45
N TRP A 90 3.01 10.47 5.96
CA TRP A 90 3.13 11.67 5.13
C TRP A 90 4.46 11.74 4.41
N LEU A 91 5.57 11.43 5.09
CA LEU A 91 6.88 11.40 4.45
C LEU A 91 6.94 10.36 3.33
N GLN A 92 6.36 9.18 3.55
CA GLN A 92 6.26 8.15 2.50
C GLN A 92 5.42 8.63 1.32
N PHE A 93 4.25 9.20 1.59
CA PHE A 93 3.38 9.73 0.53
C PHE A 93 4.07 10.84 -0.27
N ILE A 94 4.80 11.74 0.39
CA ILE A 94 5.57 12.79 -0.26
C ILE A 94 6.71 12.19 -1.10
N ALA A 95 7.50 11.28 -0.53
CA ALA A 95 8.64 10.67 -1.21
C ALA A 95 8.23 9.85 -2.44
N LEU A 96 7.14 9.09 -2.34
CA LEU A 96 6.55 8.35 -3.47
C LEU A 96 6.05 9.30 -4.57
N ASN A 97 5.63 10.51 -4.21
CA ASN A 97 5.13 11.52 -5.13
C ASN A 97 6.14 12.64 -5.43
N ARG A 98 7.45 12.39 -5.28
CA ARG A 98 8.46 13.30 -5.86
C ARG A 98 8.46 13.23 -7.37
N GLU A 99 8.76 14.35 -7.99
CA GLU A 99 8.82 14.43 -9.45
C GLU A 99 10.03 13.66 -9.99
N VAL A 100 9.81 12.88 -11.03
CA VAL A 100 10.80 12.21 -11.87
C VAL A 100 10.98 13.05 -13.12
N ASN A 101 12.22 13.47 -13.38
CA ASN A 101 12.53 14.31 -14.54
C ASN A 101 12.59 13.50 -15.84
N ASN A 102 12.84 14.17 -16.97
CA ASN A 102 12.93 13.54 -18.29
C ASN A 102 14.14 12.59 -18.47
N HIS A 103 15.06 12.58 -17.51
CA HIS A 103 16.21 11.66 -17.44
C HIS A 103 15.93 10.45 -16.53
N TYR A 104 14.70 10.32 -16.02
CA TYR A 104 14.29 9.29 -15.06
C TYR A 104 14.97 9.39 -13.69
N GLU A 105 15.40 10.58 -13.31
CA GLU A 105 15.97 10.84 -11.99
C GLU A 105 14.90 11.39 -11.06
N ILE A 106 14.90 10.91 -9.81
CA ILE A 106 14.01 11.42 -8.76
C ILE A 106 14.54 12.76 -8.29
N THR A 107 13.76 13.82 -8.51
CA THR A 107 14.09 15.18 -8.07
C THR A 107 13.78 15.35 -6.57
N GLN A 108 14.26 16.44 -5.98
CA GLN A 108 13.86 16.84 -4.62
C GLN A 108 12.58 17.68 -4.60
N ASN A 109 11.98 17.95 -5.78
CA ASN A 109 10.76 18.73 -5.86
C ASN A 109 9.55 17.85 -5.56
N ASN A 110 8.66 18.36 -4.71
CA ASN A 110 7.32 17.80 -4.58
C ASN A 110 6.55 17.98 -5.88
N LEU A 111 5.71 17.00 -6.21
CA LEU A 111 4.93 17.05 -7.44
C LEU A 111 4.09 18.32 -7.49
N GLY A 112 4.36 19.15 -8.50
CA GLY A 112 3.63 20.38 -8.76
C GLY A 112 2.23 20.10 -9.30
N ARG A 113 1.39 21.14 -9.28
CA ARG A 113 0.10 21.12 -9.98
C ARG A 113 0.32 21.06 -11.49
N CYS A 114 -0.57 20.35 -12.20
CA CYS A 114 -0.56 20.37 -13.66
C CYS A 114 -0.78 21.78 -14.20
N ASP A 115 -0.20 22.08 -15.35
CA ASP A 115 -0.46 23.34 -16.06
C ASP A 115 -1.85 23.34 -16.74
N LYS A 116 -2.15 24.42 -17.47
CA LYS A 116 -3.44 24.63 -18.14
C LYS A 116 -3.72 23.61 -19.25
N ASP A 117 -2.68 23.00 -19.80
CA ASP A 117 -2.77 21.99 -20.87
C ASP A 117 -2.74 20.56 -20.29
N ALA A 118 -2.85 20.44 -18.96
CA ALA A 118 -2.75 19.20 -18.22
C ALA A 118 -1.39 18.49 -18.40
N ASN A 119 -0.32 19.24 -18.63
CA ASN A 119 1.04 18.72 -18.49
C ASN A 119 1.34 18.61 -16.99
N CYS A 120 1.51 17.37 -16.53
CA CYS A 120 1.71 17.05 -15.12
C CYS A 120 3.09 16.41 -14.93
N GLY A 121 3.77 16.72 -13.83
CA GLY A 121 5.01 16.02 -13.45
C GLY A 121 4.77 14.53 -13.14
N ASN A 122 5.86 13.76 -13.05
CA ASN A 122 5.79 12.30 -12.83
C ASN A 122 6.13 11.83 -11.41
N PRO A 123 5.21 11.28 -10.59
CA PRO A 123 5.58 10.72 -9.30
C PRO A 123 6.40 9.44 -9.48
N VAL A 124 7.32 9.20 -8.55
CA VAL A 124 8.22 8.03 -8.52
C VAL A 124 7.46 6.71 -8.67
N TRP A 125 6.33 6.55 -7.98
CA TRP A 125 5.60 5.28 -7.95
C TRP A 125 5.01 4.88 -9.31
N LEU A 126 4.84 5.80 -10.27
CA LEU A 126 4.40 5.43 -11.63
C LEU A 126 5.50 4.76 -12.47
N ASN A 127 6.75 4.84 -12.02
CA ASN A 127 7.87 4.09 -12.58
C ASN A 127 8.07 2.74 -11.87
N TRP A 128 7.21 2.40 -10.90
CA TRP A 128 7.20 1.10 -10.26
C TRP A 128 6.40 0.08 -11.08
N ARG A 129 6.38 -1.16 -10.61
CA ARG A 129 5.79 -2.26 -11.37
C ARG A 129 4.33 -2.48 -10.97
N GLU A 130 3.43 -2.35 -11.94
CA GLU A 130 2.02 -2.72 -11.79
C GLU A 130 1.87 -4.25 -11.68
N THR A 131 1.00 -4.74 -10.81
CA THR A 131 0.81 -6.18 -10.57
C THR A 131 0.37 -6.95 -11.82
N ASP A 132 -0.47 -6.36 -12.68
CA ASP A 132 -0.92 -6.98 -13.94
C ASP A 132 0.25 -7.25 -14.92
N THR A 133 1.37 -6.55 -14.76
CA THR A 133 2.60 -6.76 -15.56
C THR A 133 3.58 -7.75 -14.92
N ILE A 134 3.20 -8.33 -13.77
CA ILE A 134 3.94 -9.34 -13.01
C ILE A 134 3.23 -10.69 -13.13
N PHE A 135 1.95 -10.72 -12.82
CA PHE A 135 1.11 -11.92 -12.78
C PHE A 135 0.48 -12.21 -14.14
N LEU A 136 1.35 -12.39 -15.14
CA LEU A 136 0.96 -12.51 -16.54
C LEU A 136 0.13 -13.78 -16.81
N GLU A 137 -0.72 -13.69 -17.83
CA GLU A 137 -1.44 -14.82 -18.40
C GLU A 137 -0.51 -16.01 -18.69
N GLN A 138 -1.06 -17.22 -18.58
CA GLN A 138 -0.31 -18.48 -18.75
C GLN A 138 0.90 -18.61 -17.81
N GLY A 139 0.92 -17.85 -16.69
CA GLY A 139 2.02 -17.87 -15.72
C GLY A 139 3.37 -17.48 -16.33
N ALA A 140 3.35 -16.63 -17.36
CA ALA A 140 4.55 -16.21 -18.08
C ALA A 140 5.54 -15.48 -17.16
N THR A 141 6.83 -15.59 -17.48
CA THR A 141 7.86 -14.87 -16.72
C THR A 141 7.78 -13.37 -17.02
N PRO A 142 7.61 -12.50 -16.00
CA PRO A 142 7.59 -11.07 -16.23
C PRO A 142 8.96 -10.57 -16.68
N VAL A 143 8.96 -9.56 -17.57
CA VAL A 143 10.20 -8.89 -17.98
C VAL A 143 10.87 -8.22 -16.79
N ASP A 144 12.20 -8.17 -16.81
CA ASP A 144 13.04 -7.61 -15.75
C ASP A 144 12.66 -6.18 -15.36
N TRP A 145 13.02 -5.79 -14.14
CA TRP A 145 12.80 -4.43 -13.66
C TRP A 145 13.56 -3.42 -14.51
N GLN A 146 12.87 -2.40 -15.02
CA GLN A 146 13.45 -1.33 -15.79
C GLN A 146 12.76 -0.02 -15.41
N PHE A 147 13.31 0.74 -14.46
CA PHE A 147 12.67 1.95 -13.92
C PHE A 147 12.24 2.95 -15.01
N ASN A 148 13.06 3.10 -16.04
CA ASN A 148 12.79 3.99 -17.19
C ASN A 148 11.76 3.46 -18.18
N ASN A 149 11.40 2.18 -18.11
CA ASN A 149 10.53 1.53 -19.08
C ASN A 149 9.27 0.91 -18.45
N ASN A 150 9.21 0.73 -17.12
CA ASN A 150 8.08 0.12 -16.44
C ASN A 150 6.75 0.81 -16.77
N ALA A 151 6.73 2.14 -16.87
CA ALA A 151 5.53 2.91 -17.20
C ALA A 151 4.97 2.59 -18.60
N SER A 152 5.81 2.16 -19.55
CA SER A 152 5.37 1.78 -20.90
C SER A 152 4.70 0.40 -20.95
N LEU A 153 4.89 -0.41 -19.90
CA LEU A 153 4.31 -1.74 -19.76
C LEU A 153 2.90 -1.72 -19.15
N ILE A 154 2.45 -0.55 -18.64
CA ILE A 154 1.15 -0.41 -18.00
C ILE A 154 0.05 -0.79 -19.01
N GLU A 155 -0.79 -1.74 -18.61
CA GLU A 155 -1.92 -2.19 -19.40
C GLU A 155 -3.10 -1.19 -19.27
N PRO A 156 -4.07 -1.20 -20.20
CA PRO A 156 -5.27 -0.38 -20.05
C PRO A 156 -5.98 -0.66 -18.72
N LEU A 157 -6.26 0.39 -17.95
CA LEU A 157 -6.94 0.28 -16.65
C LEU A 157 -8.25 -0.49 -16.81
N ARG A 158 -8.41 -1.57 -16.06
CA ARG A 158 -9.53 -2.51 -16.22
C ARG A 158 -10.32 -2.81 -14.94
N LEU A 159 -9.69 -2.76 -13.78
CA LEU A 159 -10.32 -3.20 -12.53
C LEU A 159 -11.27 -2.12 -12.02
N VAL A 160 -12.56 -2.41 -11.97
CA VAL A 160 -13.62 -1.47 -11.51
C VAL A 160 -14.35 -1.97 -10.25
N GLU A 161 -14.15 -3.24 -9.91
CA GLU A 161 -14.62 -3.85 -8.67
C GLU A 161 -13.63 -3.54 -7.54
N GLN A 162 -14.15 -3.01 -6.43
CA GLN A 162 -13.38 -2.88 -5.20
C GLN A 162 -13.48 -4.15 -4.35
N VAL A 163 -12.81 -4.12 -3.20
CA VAL A 163 -12.97 -5.19 -2.20
C VAL A 163 -14.42 -5.23 -1.70
N ALA A 164 -14.98 -6.42 -1.60
CA ALA A 164 -16.39 -6.66 -1.28
C ALA A 164 -16.55 -7.30 0.11
N PRO A 165 -17.62 -7.01 0.86
CA PRO A 165 -17.96 -7.71 2.09
C PRO A 165 -18.13 -9.22 1.89
N PRO A 166 -18.02 -10.01 2.98
CA PRO A 166 -18.48 -11.39 2.97
C PRO A 166 -19.92 -11.47 2.43
N HIS A 167 -20.16 -12.39 1.48
CA HIS A 167 -21.45 -12.61 0.82
C HIS A 167 -21.86 -11.60 -0.27
N MET A 168 -21.07 -10.58 -0.55
CA MET A 168 -21.26 -9.73 -1.73
C MET A 168 -20.43 -10.28 -2.91
N PRO A 169 -21.05 -10.60 -4.06
CA PRO A 169 -20.29 -10.89 -5.28
C PRO A 169 -19.42 -9.70 -5.70
N TYR A 170 -18.15 -9.94 -6.07
CA TYR A 170 -17.23 -8.85 -6.46
C TYR A 170 -17.79 -7.96 -7.58
N LYS A 171 -18.49 -8.54 -8.55
CA LYS A 171 -19.14 -7.79 -9.62
C LYS A 171 -20.07 -6.70 -9.08
N ASP A 172 -20.74 -6.93 -7.95
CA ASP A 172 -21.70 -5.98 -7.39
C ASP A 172 -21.00 -4.80 -6.68
N ALA A 173 -19.72 -4.96 -6.34
CA ALA A 173 -18.88 -3.98 -5.65
C ALA A 173 -18.26 -2.94 -6.59
N ILE A 174 -19.07 -2.32 -7.45
CA ILE A 174 -18.64 -1.24 -8.36
C ILE A 174 -19.04 0.11 -7.79
N LEU A 175 -18.07 1.01 -7.69
CA LEU A 175 -18.27 2.38 -7.22
C LEU A 175 -18.45 3.32 -8.41
N ILE A 176 -19.51 4.13 -8.37
CA ILE A 176 -19.85 5.11 -9.42
C ILE A 176 -19.80 6.53 -8.85
N ASP A 177 -19.09 7.42 -9.55
CA ASP A 177 -18.96 8.83 -9.18
C ASP A 177 -20.23 9.65 -9.50
N GLN A 178 -20.26 10.93 -9.06
CA GLN A 178 -21.40 11.80 -9.31
C GLN A 178 -21.57 12.23 -10.79
N SER A 179 -20.62 11.88 -11.65
CA SER A 179 -20.65 12.03 -13.12
C SER A 179 -21.06 10.74 -13.85
N ASN A 180 -21.41 9.67 -13.13
CA ASN A 180 -21.73 8.33 -13.66
C ASN A 180 -20.54 7.54 -14.25
N ASN A 181 -19.31 7.85 -13.85
CA ASN A 181 -18.14 7.08 -14.22
C ASN A 181 -17.77 6.08 -13.11
N PRO A 182 -17.32 4.87 -13.46
CA PRO A 182 -16.75 3.96 -12.47
C PRO A 182 -15.39 4.47 -11.98
N VAL A 183 -15.03 4.08 -10.76
CA VAL A 183 -13.66 4.21 -10.26
C VAL A 183 -12.85 2.99 -10.67
N TYR A 184 -11.61 3.24 -11.11
CA TYR A 184 -10.66 2.21 -11.52
C TYR A 184 -9.61 2.00 -10.43
N TYR A 185 -9.19 0.75 -10.23
CA TYR A 185 -8.21 0.39 -9.22
C TYR A 185 -6.94 -0.18 -9.85
N GLN A 186 -5.80 0.13 -9.24
CA GLN A 186 -4.50 -0.31 -9.71
C GLN A 186 -3.59 -0.65 -8.52
N LYS A 187 -2.70 -1.62 -8.68
CA LYS A 187 -1.74 -2.04 -7.64
C LYS A 187 -0.32 -1.97 -8.18
N PHE A 188 0.60 -1.41 -7.39
CA PHE A 188 2.03 -1.32 -7.71
C PHE A 188 2.87 -1.93 -6.60
N VAL A 189 4.03 -2.46 -6.97
CA VAL A 189 5.02 -2.99 -6.02
C VAL A 189 6.37 -2.33 -6.20
N SER A 190 7.08 -2.14 -5.09
CA SER A 190 8.45 -1.62 -5.09
C SER A 190 9.42 -2.54 -5.85
N PRO A 191 10.59 -2.02 -6.28
CA PRO A 191 11.61 -2.84 -6.98
C PRO A 191 12.04 -4.07 -6.18
N TYR A 192 12.19 -3.93 -4.86
CA TYR A 192 12.54 -5.05 -4.00
C TYR A 192 11.41 -6.08 -3.95
N LEU A 193 10.15 -5.69 -3.73
CA LEU A 193 9.06 -6.65 -3.72
C LEU A 193 8.91 -7.35 -5.09
N PHE A 194 9.08 -6.62 -6.20
CA PHE A 194 9.12 -7.21 -7.54
C PHE A 194 10.21 -8.30 -7.67
N GLU A 195 11.46 -7.98 -7.32
CA GLU A 195 12.56 -8.94 -7.42
C GLU A 195 12.39 -10.12 -6.47
N PHE A 196 11.81 -9.90 -5.28
CA PHE A 196 11.42 -10.97 -4.37
C PHE A 196 10.44 -11.94 -5.04
N ILE A 197 9.34 -11.41 -5.61
CA ILE A 197 8.32 -12.20 -6.32
C ILE A 197 8.96 -13.00 -7.45
N LYS A 198 9.79 -12.34 -8.27
CA LYS A 198 10.43 -12.95 -9.43
C LYS A 198 11.42 -14.06 -9.06
N LYS A 199 12.33 -13.80 -8.11
CA LYS A 199 13.36 -14.76 -7.68
C LYS A 199 12.80 -15.98 -6.96
N LYS A 200 11.66 -15.83 -6.29
CA LYS A 200 10.95 -16.94 -5.65
C LYS A 200 9.94 -17.62 -6.56
N SER A 201 9.80 -17.16 -7.80
CA SER A 201 8.81 -17.63 -8.78
C SER A 201 7.36 -17.49 -8.31
N PHE A 202 7.06 -16.51 -7.45
CA PHE A 202 5.70 -16.28 -6.94
C PHE A 202 4.75 -15.63 -7.96
N TYR A 203 5.26 -15.20 -9.11
CA TYR A 203 4.47 -14.61 -10.19
C TYR A 203 3.55 -15.61 -10.93
N ASN A 204 3.69 -16.93 -10.68
CA ASN A 204 2.81 -17.96 -11.22
C ASN A 204 2.44 -19.00 -10.15
N LEU A 205 1.30 -19.68 -10.34
CA LEU A 205 0.74 -20.63 -9.37
C LEU A 205 1.63 -21.85 -9.16
N ASP A 206 2.29 -22.34 -10.21
CA ASP A 206 3.23 -23.46 -10.14
C ASP A 206 4.38 -23.18 -9.17
N GLY A 207 4.99 -22.00 -9.27
CA GLY A 207 6.11 -21.58 -8.44
C GLY A 207 5.71 -21.38 -6.98
N GLN A 208 4.51 -20.84 -6.73
CA GLN A 208 3.93 -20.76 -5.39
C GLN A 208 3.75 -22.16 -4.77
N ILE A 209 3.14 -23.10 -5.49
CA ILE A 209 2.91 -24.48 -4.99
C ILE A 209 4.23 -25.24 -4.81
N ASP A 210 5.18 -25.11 -5.74
CA ASP A 210 6.51 -25.72 -5.62
C ASP A 210 7.27 -25.16 -4.40
N TYR A 211 7.11 -23.88 -4.08
CA TYR A 211 7.68 -23.29 -2.88
C TYR A 211 7.03 -23.87 -1.62
N ALA A 212 5.70 -23.90 -1.56
CA ALA A 212 4.95 -24.43 -0.42
C ALA A 212 5.26 -25.91 -0.15
N ASN A 213 5.39 -26.72 -1.19
CA ASN A 213 5.69 -28.15 -1.06
C ASN A 213 7.10 -28.44 -0.54
N LYS A 214 8.08 -27.57 -0.81
CA LYS A 214 9.43 -27.68 -0.21
C LYS A 214 9.44 -27.40 1.29
N ARG A 215 8.41 -26.72 1.80
CA ARG A 215 8.26 -26.30 3.20
C ARG A 215 6.94 -26.83 3.80
N ALA A 216 6.52 -28.02 3.37
CA ALA A 216 5.18 -28.53 3.60
C ALA A 216 4.69 -28.51 5.06
N TRP A 217 5.57 -28.64 6.05
CA TRP A 217 5.17 -28.53 7.46
C TRP A 217 4.92 -27.09 7.92
N ALA A 218 5.68 -26.11 7.40
CA ALA A 218 5.57 -24.69 7.77
C ALA A 218 4.44 -23.94 7.01
N CYS A 219 3.92 -24.53 5.93
CA CYS A 219 2.97 -23.87 5.03
C CYS A 219 1.59 -24.55 4.95
N LYS A 220 1.33 -25.58 5.77
CA LYS A 220 0.10 -26.42 5.67
C LYS A 220 -0.66 -26.62 6.99
N ASN A 221 -0.19 -26.09 8.10
CA ASN A 221 -0.93 -26.15 9.36
C ASN A 221 -1.72 -24.86 9.56
N ASP A 222 -3.04 -24.91 9.34
CA ASP A 222 -3.98 -23.84 9.72
C ASP A 222 -4.09 -23.67 11.25
N ASN A 223 -3.50 -24.60 12.03
CA ASN A 223 -3.61 -24.68 13.48
C ASN A 223 -2.34 -24.28 14.25
N ASP A 224 -1.28 -23.87 13.55
CA ASP A 224 -0.05 -23.40 14.20
C ASP A 224 0.04 -21.88 14.05
N ILE A 225 -0.42 -21.19 15.10
CA ILE A 225 -0.46 -19.73 15.19
C ILE A 225 0.93 -19.15 15.50
N ASP A 226 1.92 -20.01 15.77
CA ASP A 226 3.28 -19.59 16.10
C ASP A 226 4.13 -19.27 14.84
N ASN A 227 4.08 -18.00 14.45
CA ASN A 227 5.23 -17.16 14.12
C ASN A 227 6.08 -17.31 12.83
N ASP A 228 5.65 -17.98 11.77
CA ASP A 228 6.19 -17.67 10.43
C ASP A 228 5.10 -17.87 9.37
N ALA A 229 4.61 -16.78 8.78
CA ALA A 229 3.98 -16.90 7.47
C ALA A 229 4.95 -17.69 6.58
N CYS A 230 4.44 -18.64 5.78
CA CYS A 230 5.25 -19.46 4.87
C CYS A 230 6.26 -18.62 4.07
N ILE A 231 5.86 -17.38 3.76
CA ILE A 231 6.69 -16.30 3.29
C ILE A 231 6.86 -15.28 4.40
N THR A 232 8.10 -14.86 4.63
CA THR A 232 8.41 -13.59 5.30
C THR A 232 9.16 -12.74 4.29
N VAL A 233 8.60 -11.58 3.94
CA VAL A 233 9.31 -10.60 3.10
C VAL A 233 10.26 -9.83 4.02
N ASN A 234 11.20 -10.56 4.62
CA ASN A 234 12.11 -9.99 5.61
C ASN A 234 13.07 -9.05 4.89
N THR A 235 12.95 -7.77 5.21
CA THR A 235 13.85 -6.74 4.72
C THR A 235 15.15 -6.82 5.52
N ILE A 236 16.31 -6.81 4.86
CA ILE A 236 17.60 -6.45 5.48
C ILE A 236 17.62 -4.92 5.73
N GLY A 237 16.43 -4.35 6.01
CA GLY A 237 15.98 -2.95 6.10
C GLY A 237 16.72 -2.06 7.08
N PHE A 238 17.94 -2.40 7.49
CA PHE A 238 18.69 -1.62 8.45
C PHE A 238 19.52 -0.58 7.72
N LEU A 239 19.05 0.64 7.78
CA LEU A 239 19.84 1.81 7.49
C LEU A 239 20.85 2.01 8.64
N ALA A 240 22.08 1.56 8.43
CA ALA A 240 23.16 1.71 9.38
C ALA A 240 23.76 3.13 9.29
N CYS A 241 23.24 4.07 10.05
CA CYS A 241 24.02 5.26 10.36
C CYS A 241 25.26 4.80 11.15
N LYS A 242 26.46 5.06 10.62
CA LYS A 242 27.73 4.59 11.23
C LYS A 242 27.93 5.11 12.67
N ASP A 243 27.19 6.15 13.05
CA ASP A 243 27.18 6.79 14.37
C ASP A 243 25.74 7.24 14.71
N PRO A 244 25.20 6.94 15.90
CA PRO A 244 23.90 7.45 16.37
C PRO A 244 23.76 8.97 16.41
N SER A 245 24.88 9.70 16.42
CA SER A 245 24.93 11.16 16.40
C SER A 245 25.05 11.75 14.99
N GLN A 246 25.20 10.92 13.95
CA GLN A 246 25.26 11.35 12.56
C GLN A 246 23.87 11.23 11.90
N THR A 247 23.48 12.28 11.18
CA THR A 247 22.23 12.33 10.40
C THR A 247 22.36 11.67 9.02
N GLN A 248 23.59 11.32 8.61
CA GLN A 248 23.92 10.72 7.32
C GLN A 248 24.11 9.21 7.48
N CYS A 249 23.32 8.43 6.75
CA CYS A 249 23.25 6.98 6.91
C CYS A 249 23.55 6.24 5.60
N ASP A 250 23.17 4.98 5.44
CA ASP A 250 23.53 4.19 4.25
C ASP A 250 23.18 4.88 2.92
N LYS A 251 23.94 4.52 1.89
CA LYS A 251 23.71 4.98 0.52
C LYS A 251 22.32 4.58 0.07
N ILE A 252 21.52 5.54 -0.40
CA ILE A 252 20.26 5.22 -1.06
C ILE A 252 20.54 4.52 -2.37
N GLN A 253 19.82 3.42 -2.59
CA GLN A 253 19.92 2.71 -3.83
C GLN A 253 19.39 3.56 -4.98
N ASP A 254 20.19 3.70 -6.03
CA ASP A 254 19.75 4.30 -7.28
C ASP A 254 18.70 3.38 -7.91
N LEU A 255 17.43 3.82 -7.96
CA LEU A 255 16.34 3.01 -8.52
C LEU A 255 16.49 2.79 -10.04
N THR A 256 17.27 3.62 -10.74
CA THR A 256 17.59 3.43 -12.15
C THR A 256 18.60 2.29 -12.38
N GLN A 257 19.35 1.94 -11.33
CA GLN A 257 20.35 0.86 -11.32
C GLN A 257 20.10 -0.11 -10.16
N PHE A 258 18.83 -0.45 -9.91
CA PHE A 258 18.46 -1.33 -8.80
C PHE A 258 19.20 -2.67 -8.89
N ASP A 259 19.93 -3.00 -7.82
CA ASP A 259 20.69 -4.24 -7.66
C ASP A 259 20.21 -4.98 -6.42
N TRP A 260 19.43 -6.04 -6.64
CA TRP A 260 18.97 -6.95 -5.58
C TRP A 260 20.13 -7.61 -4.81
N SER A 261 21.28 -7.83 -5.45
CA SER A 261 22.42 -8.50 -4.82
C SER A 261 23.21 -7.60 -3.88
N SER A 262 22.96 -6.29 -3.93
CA SER A 262 23.58 -5.34 -3.01
C SER A 262 23.20 -5.66 -1.56
N THR A 263 24.15 -5.48 -0.64
CA THR A 263 23.88 -5.55 0.81
C THR A 263 23.07 -4.34 1.30
N THR A 264 22.76 -3.40 0.42
CA THR A 264 21.93 -2.24 0.71
C THR A 264 20.50 -2.72 0.96
N PRO A 265 19.85 -2.26 2.03
CA PRO A 265 18.48 -2.63 2.30
C PRO A 265 17.55 -2.25 1.14
N GLY A 266 16.62 -3.15 0.81
CA GLY A 266 15.50 -2.83 -0.07
C GLY A 266 14.19 -3.15 0.65
N MET A 267 13.15 -2.40 0.33
CA MET A 267 11.87 -2.48 1.04
C MET A 267 10.78 -3.13 0.24
N ALA A 268 9.96 -3.91 0.91
CA ALA A 268 8.69 -4.31 0.37
C ALA A 268 7.64 -3.22 0.62
N ILE A 269 7.17 -2.62 -0.48
CA ILE A 269 6.04 -1.70 -0.47
C ILE A 269 5.06 -2.18 -1.53
N GLU A 270 3.79 -2.26 -1.16
CA GLU A 270 2.66 -2.39 -2.05
C GLU A 270 1.85 -1.08 -1.99
N ILE A 271 1.45 -0.60 -3.16
CA ILE A 271 0.60 0.58 -3.32
C ILE A 271 -0.69 0.14 -3.99
N LYS A 272 -1.83 0.58 -3.48
CA LYS A 272 -3.13 0.45 -4.16
C LYS A 272 -3.70 1.84 -4.42
N VAL A 273 -4.07 2.11 -5.67
CA VAL A 273 -4.55 3.41 -6.14
C VAL A 273 -5.99 3.27 -6.64
N ALA A 274 -6.82 4.25 -6.32
CA ALA A 274 -8.15 4.46 -6.92
C ALA A 274 -8.12 5.68 -7.84
N TRP A 275 -8.64 5.52 -9.05
CA TRP A 275 -8.64 6.51 -10.13
C TRP A 275 -10.06 6.91 -10.52
N LYS A 276 -10.33 8.21 -10.54
CA LYS A 276 -11.56 8.80 -11.09
C LYS A 276 -11.31 9.29 -12.51
N VAL A 277 -12.28 9.12 -13.41
CA VAL A 277 -12.30 9.79 -14.72
C VAL A 277 -12.53 11.30 -14.52
N LEU A 278 -11.61 12.13 -14.99
CA LEU A 278 -11.68 13.59 -14.89
C LEU A 278 -12.41 14.18 -16.09
N GLU A 279 -13.63 14.63 -15.85
CA GLU A 279 -14.50 15.22 -16.86
C GLU A 279 -14.12 16.67 -17.17
N SER A 280 -14.84 17.27 -18.12
CA SER A 280 -14.65 18.69 -18.48
C SER A 280 -14.90 19.67 -17.32
N GLY A 281 -15.74 19.29 -16.35
CA GLY A 281 -16.01 20.09 -15.15
C GLY A 281 -14.98 19.93 -14.03
N ASP A 282 -14.06 18.95 -14.14
CA ASP A 282 -13.03 18.71 -13.12
C ASP A 282 -11.79 19.59 -13.33
N ASP A 283 -11.30 20.19 -12.25
CA ASP A 283 -10.01 20.90 -12.24
C ASP A 283 -8.86 19.90 -12.10
N LYS A 284 -8.29 19.49 -13.23
CA LYS A 284 -7.17 18.55 -13.33
C LYS A 284 -5.94 18.97 -12.52
N SER A 285 -5.73 20.26 -12.31
CA SER A 285 -4.60 20.78 -11.53
C SER A 285 -4.67 20.44 -10.03
N LYS A 286 -5.80 19.90 -9.56
CA LYS A 286 -6.01 19.48 -8.16
C LYS A 286 -5.77 17.98 -7.92
N TYR A 287 -5.57 17.21 -8.98
CA TYR A 287 -5.36 15.76 -8.89
C TYR A 287 -3.98 15.39 -9.38
N ILE A 288 -3.41 14.31 -8.82
CA ILE A 288 -2.35 13.56 -9.50
C ILE A 288 -2.98 12.98 -10.77
N THR A 289 -2.77 13.67 -11.90
CA THR A 289 -3.52 13.46 -13.14
C THR A 289 -2.71 12.73 -14.19
N ARG A 290 -3.27 11.69 -14.83
CA ARG A 290 -2.64 10.99 -15.95
C ARG A 290 -3.58 10.79 -17.11
N LEU A 291 -3.07 10.92 -18.34
CA LEU A 291 -3.76 10.41 -19.51
C LEU A 291 -3.43 8.92 -19.63
N LEU A 292 -4.40 8.06 -19.37
CA LEU A 292 -4.22 6.60 -19.38
C LEU A 292 -5.19 5.93 -20.35
N PRO A 293 -4.80 4.82 -21.00
CA PRO A 293 -5.75 3.95 -21.66
C PRO A 293 -6.63 3.26 -20.62
N VAL A 294 -7.94 3.23 -20.87
CA VAL A 294 -8.96 2.70 -19.95
C VAL A 294 -9.90 1.77 -20.71
N ARG A 295 -10.24 0.63 -20.10
CA ARG A 295 -11.33 -0.24 -20.57
C ARG A 295 -12.67 0.35 -20.14
N GLU A 296 -13.43 0.86 -21.11
CA GLU A 296 -14.81 1.30 -20.94
C GLU A 296 -15.75 0.12 -21.22
N TYR A 297 -16.35 -0.40 -20.15
CA TYR A 297 -17.30 -1.51 -20.23
C TYR A 297 -18.65 -1.02 -20.75
N LYS A 298 -19.28 -1.80 -21.64
CA LYS A 298 -20.62 -1.48 -22.19
C LYS A 298 -21.72 -1.47 -21.13
N ASP A 299 -21.64 -2.40 -20.18
CA ASP A 299 -22.48 -2.46 -19.00
C ASP A 299 -21.67 -3.00 -17.82
N PHE A 300 -22.12 -2.73 -16.59
CA PHE A 300 -21.45 -3.20 -15.38
C PHE A 300 -22.05 -4.48 -14.83
N VAL A 301 -23.13 -5.01 -15.41
CA VAL A 301 -23.88 -6.15 -14.84
C VAL A 301 -23.01 -7.41 -14.73
N SER A 302 -22.12 -7.61 -15.70
CA SER A 302 -21.14 -8.70 -15.72
C SER A 302 -19.73 -8.31 -15.22
N GLY A 303 -19.59 -7.12 -14.63
CA GLY A 303 -18.32 -6.55 -14.20
C GLY A 303 -17.29 -6.50 -15.34
N GLN A 304 -16.04 -6.84 -15.02
CA GLN A 304 -14.95 -6.94 -15.99
C GLN A 304 -15.17 -7.92 -17.16
N SER A 305 -16.17 -8.81 -17.08
CA SER A 305 -16.50 -9.73 -18.17
C SER A 305 -17.32 -9.07 -19.29
N SER A 306 -17.80 -7.84 -19.08
CA SER A 306 -18.53 -7.10 -20.11
C SER A 306 -17.62 -6.83 -21.32
N PRO A 307 -18.17 -6.81 -22.56
CA PRO A 307 -17.46 -6.24 -23.69
C PRO A 307 -17.02 -4.80 -23.38
N TYR A 308 -15.86 -4.40 -23.89
CA TYR A 308 -15.28 -3.09 -23.62
C TYR A 308 -14.67 -2.45 -24.88
N THR A 309 -14.47 -1.14 -24.80
CA THR A 309 -13.59 -0.38 -25.71
C THR A 309 -12.42 0.19 -24.93
N VAL A 310 -11.29 0.44 -25.60
CA VAL A 310 -10.14 1.11 -24.97
C VAL A 310 -10.09 2.56 -25.43
N THR A 311 -10.12 3.50 -24.50
CA THR A 311 -9.99 4.93 -24.78
C THR A 311 -9.02 5.60 -23.82
N ASN A 312 -8.36 6.66 -24.29
CA ASN A 312 -7.50 7.47 -23.43
C ASN A 312 -8.35 8.47 -22.67
N LYS A 313 -8.24 8.45 -21.33
CA LYS A 313 -8.98 9.34 -20.42
C LYS A 313 -8.00 10.02 -19.47
N TYR A 314 -8.31 11.26 -19.11
CA TYR A 314 -7.64 11.88 -17.98
C TYR A 314 -8.17 11.26 -16.69
N MET A 315 -7.28 10.66 -15.92
CA MET A 315 -7.56 9.97 -14.67
C MET A 315 -6.93 10.76 -13.53
N GLY A 316 -7.65 10.93 -12.42
CA GLY A 316 -7.17 11.58 -11.21
C GLY A 316 -7.15 10.60 -10.04
N VAL A 317 -6.05 10.56 -9.30
CA VAL A 317 -5.99 9.74 -8.07
C VAL A 317 -6.96 10.30 -7.02
N VAL A 318 -7.85 9.43 -6.52
CA VAL A 318 -8.85 9.76 -5.48
C VAL A 318 -8.67 8.98 -4.18
N GLY A 319 -7.95 7.85 -4.20
CA GLY A 319 -7.60 7.07 -3.02
C GLY A 319 -6.24 6.40 -3.19
N PHE A 320 -5.49 6.25 -2.09
CA PHE A 320 -4.12 5.77 -2.14
C PHE A 320 -3.74 5.01 -0.85
N HIS A 321 -3.50 3.71 -0.95
CA HIS A 321 -2.92 2.90 0.12
C HIS A 321 -1.42 2.77 -0.06
N ILE A 322 -0.70 2.84 1.07
CA ILE A 322 0.71 2.47 1.18
C ILE A 322 0.79 1.37 2.23
N ILE A 323 1.17 0.18 1.80
CA ILE A 323 1.35 -1.00 2.64
C ILE A 323 2.84 -1.24 2.66
N GLN A 324 3.47 -1.05 3.82
CA GLN A 324 4.93 -1.05 3.89
C GLN A 324 5.47 -1.94 5.01
N LYS A 325 6.44 -2.79 4.66
CA LYS A 325 7.30 -3.46 5.64
C LYS A 325 8.44 -2.52 6.01
N THR A 326 8.69 -2.37 7.31
CA THR A 326 9.82 -1.58 7.82
C THR A 326 10.77 -2.53 8.53
N GLY A 327 12.07 -2.23 8.55
CA GLY A 327 13.07 -3.06 9.27
C GLY A 327 12.79 -3.14 10.79
N SER A 328 11.98 -2.22 11.29
CA SER A 328 11.67 -2.02 12.70
C SER A 328 10.33 -2.64 13.12
N SER A 329 9.39 -2.84 12.20
CA SER A 329 8.06 -3.40 12.52
C SER A 329 7.94 -4.85 12.06
N LYS A 330 7.54 -5.75 12.97
CA LYS A 330 7.25 -7.15 12.63
C LYS A 330 6.11 -7.30 11.64
N ASN A 331 5.02 -6.55 11.83
CA ASN A 331 3.90 -6.51 10.89
C ASN A 331 4.04 -5.33 9.92
N TRP A 332 3.34 -5.41 8.79
CA TRP A 332 3.23 -4.30 7.85
C TRP A 332 2.51 -3.10 8.47
N VAL A 333 2.95 -1.90 8.09
CA VAL A 333 2.31 -0.62 8.41
C VAL A 333 1.40 -0.25 7.25
N TYR A 334 0.15 0.10 7.53
CA TYR A 334 -0.85 0.41 6.52
C TYR A 334 -1.23 1.87 6.62
N SER A 335 -0.96 2.65 5.57
CA SER A 335 -1.33 4.07 5.51
C SER A 335 -2.35 4.27 4.41
N THR A 336 -3.36 5.10 4.66
CA THR A 336 -4.38 5.38 3.64
C THR A 336 -4.68 6.86 3.48
N PHE A 337 -4.62 7.34 2.25
CA PHE A 337 -4.83 8.72 1.85
C PHE A 337 -6.02 8.83 0.91
N SER A 338 -6.71 9.96 1.00
CA SER A 338 -7.82 10.28 0.10
C SER A 338 -7.72 11.70 -0.42
N HIS A 339 -8.27 11.90 -1.62
CA HIS A 339 -8.48 13.25 -2.14
C HIS A 339 -9.60 13.95 -1.35
N LYS A 340 -9.39 15.19 -0.92
CA LYS A 340 -10.31 15.94 -0.06
C LYS A 340 -11.69 16.13 -0.69
N SER A 341 -11.76 16.26 -2.02
CA SER A 341 -13.03 16.49 -2.73
C SER A 341 -13.87 15.22 -2.90
N ASN A 342 -13.45 14.06 -2.39
CA ASN A 342 -14.23 12.83 -2.49
C ASN A 342 -15.63 12.98 -1.87
N ILE A 343 -15.68 13.47 -0.63
CA ILE A 343 -16.91 13.62 0.16
C ILE A 343 -17.11 15.04 0.71
N ASP A 344 -16.06 15.87 0.72
CA ASP A 344 -16.10 17.25 1.19
C ASP A 344 -16.12 18.25 0.03
N GLY A 345 -16.41 19.53 0.35
CA GLY A 345 -16.49 20.62 -0.64
C GLY A 345 -17.88 20.83 -1.24
N LEU A 346 -18.03 21.88 -2.07
CA LEU A 346 -19.34 22.28 -2.61
C LEU A 346 -19.97 21.24 -3.56
N THR A 347 -19.12 20.54 -4.32
CA THR A 347 -19.52 19.52 -5.30
C THR A 347 -18.62 18.29 -5.12
N PRO A 348 -18.87 17.46 -4.10
CA PRO A 348 -18.05 16.27 -3.85
C PRO A 348 -18.11 15.28 -5.02
N SER A 349 -17.02 14.55 -5.26
CA SER A 349 -16.93 13.58 -6.37
C SER A 349 -17.83 12.36 -6.17
N PHE A 350 -18.16 12.01 -4.92
CA PHE A 350 -18.84 10.76 -4.58
C PHE A 350 -20.01 10.94 -3.60
N TYR A 351 -20.46 12.17 -3.37
CA TYR A 351 -21.56 12.44 -2.43
C TYR A 351 -22.48 13.56 -2.94
N ASP A 352 -23.78 13.28 -3.04
CA ASP A 352 -24.81 14.25 -3.39
C ASP A 352 -25.52 14.77 -2.13
N ARG A 353 -25.19 16.02 -1.78
CA ARG A 353 -25.78 16.73 -0.63
C ARG A 353 -27.29 16.93 -0.76
N ASN A 354 -27.85 16.83 -1.96
CA ASN A 354 -29.27 17.03 -2.21
C ASN A 354 -30.09 15.74 -2.17
N CYS A 355 -29.46 14.60 -1.89
CA CYS A 355 -30.16 13.32 -1.73
C CYS A 355 -30.10 12.79 -0.29
N PRO A 356 -30.83 13.39 0.68
CA PRO A 356 -30.80 12.95 2.08
C PRO A 356 -31.39 11.55 2.30
N THR A 357 -32.11 11.00 1.33
CA THR A 357 -32.71 9.65 1.38
C THR A 357 -31.88 8.60 0.67
N CYS A 358 -30.80 8.97 -0.02
CA CYS A 358 -29.98 8.01 -0.73
C CYS A 358 -29.19 7.12 0.25
N PRO A 359 -29.15 5.79 0.03
CA PRO A 359 -28.40 4.90 0.90
C PRO A 359 -26.89 5.15 0.76
N VAL A 360 -26.21 5.32 1.88
CA VAL A 360 -24.76 5.56 1.90
C VAL A 360 -23.99 4.24 1.82
N ASN A 361 -22.84 4.26 1.15
CA ASN A 361 -21.91 3.13 1.04
C ASN A 361 -22.59 1.84 0.55
N ASN A 362 -23.60 1.96 -0.30
CA ASN A 362 -24.33 0.83 -0.86
C ASN A 362 -23.88 0.55 -2.29
N ALA A 363 -23.68 -0.73 -2.61
CA ALA A 363 -23.31 -1.20 -3.93
C ALA A 363 -24.53 -1.76 -4.65
N ASP A 364 -24.68 -1.43 -5.93
CA ASP A 364 -25.78 -1.91 -6.79
C ASP A 364 -25.30 -2.39 -8.16
N ASN A 365 -24.06 -2.92 -8.21
CA ASN A 365 -23.45 -3.40 -9.44
C ASN A 365 -23.29 -2.29 -10.50
N GLY A 366 -23.00 -1.06 -10.03
CA GLY A 366 -22.74 0.10 -10.86
C GLY A 366 -23.98 0.68 -11.55
N GLN A 367 -25.19 0.40 -11.06
CA GLN A 367 -26.43 0.88 -11.66
C GLN A 367 -26.75 2.33 -11.28
N SER A 368 -26.27 2.80 -10.13
CA SER A 368 -26.49 4.17 -9.68
C SER A 368 -25.26 4.80 -9.06
N LYS A 369 -25.31 6.13 -8.91
CA LYS A 369 -24.27 6.93 -8.28
C LYS A 369 -24.13 6.53 -6.82
N THR A 370 -22.94 6.11 -6.42
CA THR A 370 -22.67 5.73 -5.04
C THR A 370 -22.69 6.97 -4.14
N GLN A 371 -23.35 6.88 -2.98
CA GLN A 371 -23.26 7.90 -1.94
C GLN A 371 -22.18 7.51 -0.93
N VAL A 372 -20.96 7.94 -1.17
CA VAL A 372 -19.83 7.64 -0.31
C VAL A 372 -19.86 8.53 0.94
N THR A 373 -19.72 7.91 2.09
CA THR A 373 -19.47 8.59 3.37
C THR A 373 -18.37 7.88 4.13
N ARG A 374 -17.71 8.61 5.03
CA ARG A 374 -16.77 8.01 5.98
C ARG A 374 -17.48 7.77 7.31
N ILE A 375 -17.56 6.51 7.75
CA ILE A 375 -18.17 6.16 9.04
C ILE A 375 -17.20 6.42 10.19
N ASP A 376 -15.95 6.01 10.04
CA ASP A 376 -14.89 6.21 11.04
C ASP A 376 -14.30 7.63 10.94
N ALA A 377 -14.32 8.40 12.02
CA ALA A 377 -13.78 9.76 12.01
C ALA A 377 -12.23 9.77 11.93
N ILE A 378 -11.68 10.74 11.19
CA ILE A 378 -10.24 11.00 11.20
C ILE A 378 -9.83 11.47 12.61
N SER A 379 -8.86 10.78 13.22
CA SER A 379 -8.34 11.11 14.56
C SER A 379 -7.92 12.58 14.66
N PRO A 380 -8.18 13.28 15.80
CA PRO A 380 -7.71 14.64 16.01
C PRO A 380 -6.21 14.81 15.80
N ILE A 381 -5.39 13.83 16.20
CA ILE A 381 -3.94 13.84 15.99
C ILE A 381 -3.60 13.78 14.50
N THR A 382 -4.30 12.94 13.74
CA THR A 382 -4.16 12.86 12.27
C THR A 382 -4.56 14.17 11.59
N ARG A 383 -5.64 14.83 12.05
CA ARG A 383 -6.04 16.13 11.51
C ARG A 383 -4.99 17.21 11.72
N GLN A 384 -4.40 17.30 12.92
CA GLN A 384 -3.33 18.27 13.20
C GLN A 384 -2.09 18.05 12.31
N VAL A 385 -1.70 16.79 12.08
CA VAL A 385 -0.62 16.46 11.14
C VAL A 385 -1.01 16.83 9.71
N ASN A 386 -2.23 16.51 9.27
CA ASN A 386 -2.73 16.88 7.94
C ASN A 386 -2.69 18.40 7.73
N GLU A 387 -3.19 19.18 8.67
CA GLU A 387 -3.20 20.65 8.61
C GLU A 387 -1.79 21.21 8.44
N HIS A 388 -0.84 20.76 9.27
CA HIS A 388 0.56 21.18 9.23
C HIS A 388 1.24 20.84 7.89
N VAL A 389 1.09 19.60 7.41
CA VAL A 389 1.73 19.17 6.16
C VAL A 389 1.10 19.83 4.94
N VAL A 390 -0.23 19.97 4.92
CA VAL A 390 -0.96 20.65 3.84
C VAL A 390 -0.59 22.12 3.75
N GLU A 391 -0.41 22.81 4.87
CA GLU A 391 0.04 24.22 4.88
C GLU A 391 1.39 24.36 4.17
N ALA A 392 2.35 23.49 4.49
CA ALA A 392 3.66 23.45 3.83
C ALA A 392 3.55 23.14 2.33
N LEU A 393 2.78 22.12 1.94
CA LEU A 393 2.57 21.74 0.53
C LEU A 393 1.83 22.83 -0.27
N THR A 394 0.98 23.62 0.38
CA THR A 394 0.30 24.78 -0.23
C THR A 394 1.29 25.89 -0.56
N ALA A 395 2.21 26.19 0.36
CA ALA A 395 3.27 27.17 0.15
C ALA A 395 4.21 26.79 -1.01
N GLU A 396 4.34 25.48 -1.26
CA GLU A 396 5.14 24.92 -2.36
C GLU A 396 4.35 24.74 -3.67
N ASN A 397 3.06 25.11 -3.69
CA ASN A 397 2.15 24.90 -4.82
C ASN A 397 2.13 23.44 -5.32
N SER A 398 2.29 22.48 -4.40
CA SER A 398 2.26 21.06 -4.72
C SER A 398 0.82 20.58 -4.92
N VAL A 399 0.60 19.62 -5.82
CA VAL A 399 -0.72 18.97 -5.98
C VAL A 399 -1.13 18.16 -4.73
N LEU A 400 -0.16 17.76 -3.91
CA LEU A 400 -0.39 16.94 -2.72
C LEU A 400 -1.21 17.67 -1.64
N GLN A 401 -1.32 19.00 -1.71
CA GLN A 401 -2.16 19.81 -0.81
C GLN A 401 -3.65 19.42 -0.86
N PHE A 402 -4.10 18.77 -1.94
CA PHE A 402 -5.50 18.33 -2.12
C PHE A 402 -5.79 16.94 -1.54
N TYR A 403 -4.78 16.29 -0.95
CA TYR A 403 -4.89 14.99 -0.30
C TYR A 403 -4.84 15.12 1.22
N GLN A 404 -5.33 14.11 1.92
CA GLN A 404 -5.26 14.01 3.38
C GLN A 404 -5.02 12.56 3.80
N LEU A 405 -4.25 12.36 4.87
CA LEU A 405 -4.14 11.07 5.53
C LEU A 405 -5.45 10.78 6.27
N ILE A 406 -6.06 9.64 6.00
CA ILE A 406 -7.21 9.15 6.76
C ILE A 406 -6.73 8.54 8.08
N GLY A 407 -5.63 7.80 8.02
CA GLY A 407 -4.92 7.29 9.19
C GLY A 407 -3.87 6.26 8.81
N THR A 408 -3.18 5.78 9.84
CA THR A 408 -2.15 4.75 9.73
C THR A 408 -2.44 3.65 10.75
N GLN A 409 -2.45 2.40 10.29
CA GLN A 409 -2.62 1.22 11.13
C GLN A 409 -1.26 0.60 11.47
N PHE A 410 -1.04 0.35 12.75
CA PHE A 410 0.20 -0.18 13.31
C PHE A 410 -0.06 -1.13 14.49
N THR A 411 0.98 -1.78 15.01
CA THR A 411 0.87 -2.72 16.15
C THR A 411 1.08 -2.04 17.50
N THR A 412 0.32 -2.48 18.50
CA THR A 412 0.43 -1.95 19.88
C THR A 412 1.06 -2.93 20.86
N ASP A 413 1.20 -4.19 20.47
CA ASP A 413 1.84 -5.20 21.30
C ASP A 413 2.57 -6.29 20.49
N ARG A 414 2.80 -7.44 21.13
CA ARG A 414 3.47 -8.62 20.58
C ARG A 414 2.65 -9.90 20.74
N SER A 415 1.33 -9.78 20.88
CA SER A 415 0.47 -10.95 21.07
C SER A 415 0.40 -11.78 19.79
N GLU A 416 0.30 -13.11 19.94
CA GLU A 416 0.00 -13.98 18.82
C GLU A 416 -1.39 -13.69 18.22
N PRO A 417 -1.64 -14.06 16.94
CA PRO A 417 -2.96 -13.98 16.35
C PRO A 417 -4.06 -14.62 17.19
N LEU A 418 -5.26 -14.03 17.17
CA LEU A 418 -6.44 -14.52 17.88
C LEU A 418 -6.23 -14.66 19.40
N THR A 419 -5.32 -13.88 19.99
CA THR A 419 -5.05 -13.91 21.43
C THR A 419 -5.86 -12.84 22.16
N ASP A 420 -6.52 -13.22 23.25
CA ASP A 420 -7.25 -12.32 24.13
C ASP A 420 -6.34 -11.55 25.12
N ASN A 421 -6.93 -10.66 25.90
CA ASN A 421 -6.22 -9.86 26.91
C ASN A 421 -5.64 -10.68 28.09
N THR A 422 -5.97 -11.98 28.18
CA THR A 422 -5.39 -12.92 29.16
C THR A 422 -4.21 -13.71 28.59
N GLY A 423 -3.88 -13.49 27.31
CA GLY A 423 -2.83 -14.23 26.62
C GLY A 423 -3.27 -15.60 26.10
N LYS A 424 -4.58 -15.84 25.94
CA LYS A 424 -5.11 -17.12 25.44
C LYS A 424 -5.70 -16.97 24.04
N VAL A 425 -5.49 -17.99 23.21
CA VAL A 425 -6.16 -18.10 21.90
C VAL A 425 -7.68 -18.19 22.11
N SER A 426 -8.42 -17.36 21.39
CA SER A 426 -9.87 -17.23 21.49
C SER A 426 -10.47 -16.94 20.11
N THR A 427 -11.53 -17.66 19.78
CA THR A 427 -12.33 -17.46 18.55
C THR A 427 -13.57 -16.60 18.81
N SER A 428 -13.59 -15.87 19.93
CA SER A 428 -14.68 -14.93 20.18
C SER A 428 -14.72 -13.87 19.09
N LYS A 429 -15.92 -13.42 18.72
CA LYS A 429 -16.08 -12.39 17.68
C LYS A 429 -15.32 -11.11 18.01
N GLN A 430 -15.20 -10.78 19.28
CA GLN A 430 -14.40 -9.63 19.73
C GLN A 430 -12.91 -9.81 19.38
N VAL A 431 -12.32 -10.96 19.72
CA VAL A 431 -10.91 -11.25 19.43
C VAL A 431 -10.65 -11.36 17.92
N GLU A 432 -11.59 -11.91 17.16
CA GLU A 432 -11.53 -11.91 15.69
C GLU A 432 -11.56 -10.50 15.09
N LEU A 433 -12.18 -9.52 15.75
CA LEU A 433 -12.23 -8.14 15.27
C LEU A 433 -11.01 -7.34 15.72
N GLU A 434 -10.54 -7.57 16.95
CA GLU A 434 -9.49 -6.76 17.57
C GLU A 434 -8.07 -7.28 17.29
N ASN A 435 -7.89 -8.59 17.10
CA ASN A 435 -6.55 -9.20 17.06
C ASN A 435 -6.44 -10.39 16.10
N TYR A 436 -7.21 -10.41 15.00
CA TYR A 436 -7.09 -11.47 14.00
C TYR A 436 -5.66 -11.53 13.43
N SER A 437 -5.00 -10.41 13.18
CA SER A 437 -3.64 -10.38 12.63
C SER A 437 -2.54 -10.72 13.63
N GLY A 438 -2.85 -10.76 14.93
CA GLY A 438 -1.83 -10.67 15.98
C GLY A 438 -1.30 -9.24 16.12
N ASN A 439 -0.53 -9.03 17.18
CA ASN A 439 0.12 -7.77 17.57
C ASN A 439 -0.83 -6.57 17.78
N HIS A 440 -2.13 -6.81 18.00
CA HIS A 440 -3.20 -5.83 18.24
C HIS A 440 -3.11 -4.56 17.35
N PRO A 441 -3.69 -4.60 16.13
CA PRO A 441 -3.79 -3.45 15.24
C PRO A 441 -4.44 -2.24 15.90
N HIS A 442 -3.87 -1.07 15.65
CA HIS A 442 -4.40 0.21 16.07
C HIS A 442 -4.34 1.25 14.93
N PRO A 443 -5.43 1.99 14.67
CA PRO A 443 -6.78 1.73 15.21
C PRO A 443 -7.29 0.36 14.71
N VAL A 444 -8.21 -0.27 15.44
CA VAL A 444 -8.77 -1.57 15.02
C VAL A 444 -9.42 -1.45 13.64
N TYR A 445 -10.22 -0.41 13.44
CA TYR A 445 -10.82 -0.07 12.15
C TYR A 445 -10.12 1.13 11.51
N LEU A 446 -9.80 0.98 10.24
CA LEU A 446 -9.25 2.03 9.39
C LEU A 446 -9.72 1.74 7.97
N THR A 447 -10.68 2.55 7.50
CA THR A 447 -11.29 2.33 6.18
C THR A 447 -11.12 3.55 5.30
N ASN A 448 -10.62 3.35 4.10
CA ASN A 448 -10.62 4.39 3.07
C ASN A 448 -12.01 4.49 2.43
N GLU A 449 -12.54 5.70 2.34
CA GLU A 449 -13.92 5.87 1.89
C GLU A 449 -14.15 5.52 0.40
N VAL A 450 -13.10 5.47 -0.44
CA VAL A 450 -13.23 5.11 -1.87
C VAL A 450 -12.62 3.75 -2.22
N LEU A 451 -11.57 3.31 -1.53
CA LEU A 451 -10.90 2.02 -1.80
C LEU A 451 -11.60 0.84 -1.11
N GLU A 452 -12.40 1.12 -0.08
CA GLU A 452 -13.03 0.13 0.79
C GLU A 452 -14.47 0.57 1.15
N THR A 453 -15.12 1.29 0.25
CA THR A 453 -16.42 1.94 0.47
C THR A 453 -17.44 0.98 1.06
N PHE A 454 -17.55 -0.21 0.45
CA PHE A 454 -18.55 -1.21 0.80
C PHE A 454 -18.18 -2.06 2.01
N LEU A 455 -16.95 -1.94 2.53
CA LEU A 455 -16.53 -2.58 3.78
C LEU A 455 -16.89 -1.78 5.04
N GLN A 456 -17.47 -0.58 4.88
CA GLN A 456 -17.98 0.24 5.97
C GLN A 456 -19.39 -0.22 6.39
N ILE A 457 -19.51 -1.44 6.91
CA ILE A 457 -20.79 -2.11 7.20
C ILE A 457 -21.56 -1.38 8.32
N GLY A 458 -20.84 -0.86 9.32
CA GLY A 458 -21.45 -0.21 10.48
C GLY A 458 -22.02 -1.23 11.47
N ASN A 459 -23.21 -0.99 12.01
CA ASN A 459 -23.82 -1.88 12.99
C ASN A 459 -24.53 -3.06 12.30
N GLU A 460 -24.02 -4.27 12.48
CA GLU A 460 -24.55 -5.50 11.90
C GLU A 460 -25.14 -6.42 12.98
N GLN A 461 -26.27 -7.06 12.67
CA GLN A 461 -26.82 -8.12 13.53
C GLN A 461 -26.11 -9.44 13.24
N VAL A 462 -25.36 -9.94 14.21
CA VAL A 462 -24.63 -11.21 14.10
C VAL A 462 -25.39 -12.30 14.84
N GLU A 463 -25.56 -13.47 14.21
CA GLU A 463 -26.24 -14.62 14.81
C GLU A 463 -25.59 -15.00 16.16
N GLY A 464 -26.42 -15.22 17.18
CA GLY A 464 -25.97 -15.53 18.53
C GLY A 464 -25.56 -14.32 19.38
N GLN A 465 -25.51 -13.11 18.82
CA GLN A 465 -25.25 -11.88 19.57
C GLN A 465 -26.55 -11.20 20.00
N LYS A 466 -26.63 -10.80 21.28
CA LYS A 466 -27.82 -10.11 21.82
C LYS A 466 -27.95 -8.66 21.33
N LYS A 467 -26.85 -8.08 20.86
CA LYS A 467 -26.76 -6.70 20.37
C LYS A 467 -26.02 -6.71 19.04
N PRO A 468 -26.35 -5.79 18.12
CA PRO A 468 -25.56 -5.61 16.92
C PRO A 468 -24.11 -5.25 17.27
N ILE A 469 -23.19 -5.70 16.42
CA ILE A 469 -21.76 -5.43 16.53
C ILE A 469 -21.39 -4.41 15.47
N TYR A 470 -20.57 -3.43 15.86
CA TYR A 470 -19.97 -2.50 14.91
C TYR A 470 -18.85 -3.21 14.14
N ASN A 471 -18.96 -3.22 12.81
CA ASN A 471 -18.07 -3.91 11.89
C ASN A 471 -17.67 -2.96 10.75
N SER A 472 -16.36 -2.79 10.55
CA SER A 472 -15.77 -1.92 9.52
C SER A 472 -14.47 -2.56 9.03
N SER A 473 -13.82 -2.02 8.00
CA SER A 473 -12.57 -2.58 7.50
C SER A 473 -11.42 -2.35 8.46
N SER A 474 -10.51 -3.33 8.49
CA SER A 474 -9.24 -3.28 9.22
C SER A 474 -8.19 -3.84 8.28
N CYS A 475 -7.31 -2.98 7.77
CA CYS A 475 -6.35 -3.38 6.73
C CYS A 475 -5.51 -4.58 7.18
N MET A 476 -4.91 -4.52 8.38
CA MET A 476 -4.10 -5.58 8.98
C MET A 476 -4.90 -6.87 9.20
N ASN A 477 -6.10 -6.80 9.80
CA ASN A 477 -6.90 -8.00 10.05
C ASN A 477 -7.43 -8.62 8.76
N CYS A 478 -7.76 -7.81 7.75
CA CYS A 478 -8.16 -8.30 6.43
C CYS A 478 -6.98 -8.96 5.73
N HIS A 479 -5.86 -8.25 5.61
CA HIS A 479 -4.66 -8.70 4.90
C HIS A 479 -3.97 -9.88 5.57
N ALA A 480 -4.12 -10.08 6.87
CA ALA A 480 -3.61 -11.27 7.56
C ALA A 480 -4.12 -12.59 6.93
N LYS A 481 -5.26 -12.58 6.23
CA LYS A 481 -5.78 -13.77 5.52
C LYS A 481 -5.03 -14.11 4.24
N GLY A 482 -4.27 -13.17 3.67
CA GLY A 482 -3.58 -13.33 2.40
C GLY A 482 -2.71 -14.57 2.35
N GLY A 483 -2.65 -15.20 1.20
CA GLY A 483 -1.99 -16.49 1.02
C GLY A 483 -1.23 -16.63 -0.29
N ILE A 484 -0.40 -17.66 -0.37
CA ILE A 484 0.05 -18.21 -1.65
C ILE A 484 -0.72 -19.49 -1.96
N ALA A 485 -0.75 -19.87 -3.24
CA ALA A 485 -1.22 -21.17 -3.67
C ALA A 485 -0.35 -22.28 -3.07
N VAL A 486 -0.99 -23.19 -2.33
CA VAL A 486 -0.30 -24.31 -1.65
C VAL A 486 -0.59 -25.67 -2.29
N LYS A 487 -1.69 -25.78 -3.05
CA LYS A 487 -2.09 -26.98 -3.79
C LYS A 487 -3.11 -26.63 -4.88
N CYS A 488 -3.44 -27.62 -5.72
CA CYS A 488 -4.62 -27.56 -6.58
C CYS A 488 -5.76 -28.41 -6.01
N ASP A 489 -6.99 -27.90 -6.07
CA ASP A 489 -8.19 -28.72 -6.01
C ASP A 489 -8.41 -29.38 -7.38
N THR A 490 -8.17 -30.68 -7.45
CA THR A 490 -8.24 -31.47 -8.69
C THR A 490 -9.67 -31.58 -9.24
N SER A 491 -10.69 -31.45 -8.39
CA SER A 491 -12.10 -31.53 -8.80
C SER A 491 -12.57 -30.24 -9.47
N LEU A 492 -12.13 -29.09 -8.93
CA LEU A 492 -12.47 -27.76 -9.45
C LEU A 492 -11.44 -27.24 -10.47
N LYS A 493 -10.28 -27.90 -10.58
CA LYS A 493 -9.10 -27.41 -11.30
C LYS A 493 -8.71 -25.99 -10.87
N LYS A 494 -8.79 -25.69 -9.58
CA LYS A 494 -8.48 -24.35 -9.04
C LYS A 494 -7.35 -24.42 -8.03
N ALA A 495 -6.53 -23.38 -7.99
CA ALA A 495 -5.55 -23.23 -6.92
C ALA A 495 -6.27 -23.05 -5.57
N VAL A 496 -5.68 -23.62 -4.53
CA VAL A 496 -6.10 -23.43 -3.14
C VAL A 496 -5.01 -22.61 -2.46
N PHE A 497 -5.40 -21.46 -1.92
CA PHE A 497 -4.51 -20.54 -1.23
C PHE A 497 -4.51 -20.86 0.27
N GLY A 498 -3.32 -20.93 0.86
CA GLY A 498 -3.16 -21.17 2.30
C GLY A 498 -3.36 -19.87 3.09
N LEU A 499 -4.16 -19.91 4.14
CA LEU A 499 -4.39 -18.72 4.98
C LEU A 499 -3.10 -18.30 5.69
N ARG A 500 -2.87 -16.99 5.83
CA ARG A 500 -1.71 -16.41 6.55
C ARG A 500 -0.33 -16.80 5.99
N THR A 501 -0.25 -17.30 4.77
CA THR A 501 1.03 -17.81 4.22
C THR A 501 1.86 -16.75 3.48
N SER A 502 1.33 -15.55 3.26
CA SER A 502 1.88 -14.57 2.32
C SER A 502 2.59 -13.35 2.94
N ASP A 503 2.77 -13.31 4.27
CA ASP A 503 3.16 -12.07 4.96
C ASP A 503 2.21 -10.90 4.62
N PHE A 504 0.90 -11.11 4.78
CA PHE A 504 -0.16 -10.10 4.59
C PHE A 504 -0.41 -9.60 3.15
N MET A 505 -0.02 -10.36 2.13
CA MET A 505 -0.14 -9.96 0.73
C MET A 505 -1.22 -10.77 -0.01
N PHE A 506 -2.18 -10.08 -0.60
CA PHE A 506 -3.20 -10.69 -1.48
C PHE A 506 -2.80 -10.68 -2.96
N ILE A 507 -1.74 -9.95 -3.35
CA ILE A 507 -1.33 -9.85 -4.76
C ILE A 507 -0.98 -11.19 -5.40
N PHE A 508 -0.62 -12.21 -4.59
CA PHE A 508 -0.31 -13.54 -5.11
C PHE A 508 -1.54 -14.27 -5.69
N ASP A 509 -2.75 -13.85 -5.32
CA ASP A 509 -4.00 -14.40 -5.84
C ASP A 509 -4.20 -14.05 -7.32
N ASP A 510 -3.50 -13.02 -7.83
CA ASP A 510 -3.55 -12.60 -9.23
C ASP A 510 -2.77 -13.56 -10.16
N ALA A 511 -2.01 -14.52 -9.62
CA ALA A 511 -1.14 -15.41 -10.38
C ALA A 511 -1.91 -16.41 -11.26
N HIS A 512 -1.35 -16.69 -12.45
CA HIS A 512 -1.90 -17.65 -13.39
C HIS A 512 -1.08 -18.95 -13.44
N TRP A 513 -1.71 -20.03 -13.93
CA TRP A 513 -1.05 -21.32 -14.14
C TRP A 513 -0.10 -21.25 -15.32
N LYS A 514 1.11 -21.79 -15.13
CA LYS A 514 2.03 -22.13 -16.21
C LYS A 514 1.81 -23.56 -16.72
N ASN A 515 1.57 -24.50 -15.81
CA ASN A 515 1.19 -25.87 -16.13
C ASN A 515 0.17 -26.40 -15.12
N GLN A 516 -1.11 -26.13 -15.38
CA GLN A 516 -2.21 -26.53 -14.49
C GLN A 516 -2.26 -28.06 -14.29
N ASP A 517 -2.05 -28.84 -15.35
CA ASP A 517 -2.18 -30.30 -15.31
C ASP A 517 -1.10 -30.96 -14.44
N LYS A 518 0.08 -30.34 -14.27
CA LYS A 518 1.13 -30.82 -13.35
C LYS A 518 0.61 -31.00 -11.92
N TYR A 519 -0.33 -30.17 -11.48
CA TYR A 519 -0.84 -30.16 -10.10
C TYR A 519 -2.30 -30.58 -9.99
N CYS A 520 -3.09 -30.36 -11.04
CA CYS A 520 -4.54 -30.58 -11.02
C CYS A 520 -4.98 -31.90 -11.66
N ALA A 521 -4.07 -32.69 -12.26
CA ALA A 521 -4.42 -34.00 -12.79
C ALA A 521 -4.85 -34.97 -11.67
N PRO A 522 -5.88 -35.81 -11.91
CA PRO A 522 -6.21 -36.88 -10.98
C PRO A 522 -4.99 -37.76 -10.78
N GLN A 523 -4.54 -37.95 -9.54
CA GLN A 523 -3.54 -38.97 -9.28
C GLN A 523 -4.21 -40.32 -9.54
N ASN A 524 -3.82 -40.98 -10.65
CA ASN A 524 -4.18 -42.36 -10.87
C ASN A 524 -3.62 -43.17 -9.70
N THR A 525 -4.49 -43.62 -8.80
CA THR A 525 -4.15 -44.63 -7.80
C THR A 525 -3.70 -45.87 -8.57
N ILE A 526 -2.38 -46.08 -8.61
CA ILE A 526 -1.82 -47.36 -9.03
C ILE A 526 -2.21 -48.34 -7.92
N ASN A 527 -3.22 -49.15 -8.19
CA ASN A 527 -3.58 -50.31 -7.38
C ASN A 527 -2.49 -51.39 -7.46
#